data_AF-A0A661ZQY2-F1
#
_entry.id   AF-A0A661ZQY2-F1
#
_cell.length_a   1.000
_cell.length_b   1.000
_cell.length_c   1.000
_cell.angle_alpha   90.00
_cell.angle_beta   90.00
_cell.angle_gamma   90.00
#
_symmetry.space_group_name_H-M   'P 1'
#
loop_
_entity.id
_entity.type
_entity.pdbx_description
1 polymer ?
#
loop_
_entity_poly.entity_id
_entity_poly.type
_entity_poly.pdbx_seq_one_letter_code
_entity_poly.pdbx_strand_id
1 'polypeptide(L)'
;MIPIRKPLIFLILVLFANYGIAQNSMGTETPPTDTLAQDNTAYVIFENDTLFTLSESLGAFSAQERADAITSRLDKLAEDIIIVEDSFNIVKTDESFLINYKDVVIMSVTEKDAKTEGHPKKYLADNYKEIISTSFIDHVQIKSTMSWLKRIGLTLLTLTGLIVIFFLLGRLFKWINRKLNEYDKKIKRKRKSVLRFIMPKGNQNIFILLSNVVKYVLILIILVLYLPLMFSFLPWTKGIVREFYGYITDPVKYILNGFLDFLPDLFFIIITKVSHLIKPI
;
A
#
# COMPACT_ATOMS: atom_id res chain seq x y z
N MET A 1 -36.92 11.76 -25.55
CA MET A 1 -37.21 10.66 -24.59
C MET A 1 -36.08 9.64 -24.75
N ILE A 2 -34.98 9.66 -23.99
CA ILE A 2 -34.78 9.31 -22.56
C ILE A 2 -35.33 7.90 -22.24
N PRO A 3 -34.59 6.97 -21.60
CA PRO A 3 -33.12 6.88 -21.37
C PRO A 3 -32.53 5.46 -21.54
N ILE A 4 -31.23 5.40 -21.87
CA ILE A 4 -30.39 4.21 -21.65
C ILE A 4 -29.92 4.25 -20.18
N ARG A 5 -30.48 3.37 -19.34
CA ARG A 5 -30.15 3.22 -17.92
C ARG A 5 -29.17 2.07 -17.69
N LYS A 6 -28.00 2.42 -17.16
CA LYS A 6 -27.10 1.69 -16.25
C LYS A 6 -27.35 0.17 -16.07
N PRO A 7 -26.43 -0.70 -16.56
CA PRO A 7 -26.26 -2.03 -15.98
C PRO A 7 -24.80 -2.35 -15.61
N LEU A 8 -23.92 -1.36 -15.44
CA LEU A 8 -22.50 -1.62 -15.09
C LEU A 8 -22.17 -1.42 -13.60
N ILE A 9 -23.04 -0.75 -12.84
CA ILE A 9 -22.83 -0.49 -11.40
C ILE A 9 -23.36 -1.66 -10.53
N PHE A 10 -24.24 -2.51 -11.08
CA PHE A 10 -24.82 -3.64 -10.35
C PHE A 10 -23.91 -4.88 -10.31
N LEU A 11 -22.89 -4.97 -11.18
CA LEU A 11 -22.00 -6.13 -11.24
C LEU A 11 -20.88 -6.09 -10.19
N ILE A 12 -20.57 -4.92 -9.62
CA ILE A 12 -19.49 -4.75 -8.63
C ILE A 12 -19.98 -4.95 -7.19
N LEU A 13 -21.30 -5.01 -6.96
CA LEU A 13 -21.90 -5.10 -5.62
C LEU A 13 -22.25 -6.53 -5.18
N VAL A 14 -22.04 -7.55 -6.03
CA VAL A 14 -22.38 -8.96 -5.72
C VAL A 14 -21.15 -9.79 -5.28
N LEU A 15 -19.93 -9.28 -5.43
CA LEU A 15 -18.71 -10.02 -5.05
C LEU A 15 -18.30 -9.90 -3.57
N PHE A 16 -19.01 -9.13 -2.75
CA PHE A 16 -18.68 -8.92 -1.33
C PHE A 16 -19.56 -9.68 -0.33
N ALA A 17 -20.52 -10.51 -0.79
CA ALA A 17 -21.51 -11.13 0.10
C ALA A 17 -21.16 -12.55 0.61
N ASN A 18 -19.99 -13.11 0.28
CA ASN A 18 -19.60 -14.46 0.67
C ASN A 18 -18.27 -14.53 1.44
N TYR A 19 -18.10 -13.67 2.44
CA TYR A 19 -17.11 -13.88 3.50
C TYR A 19 -17.78 -13.75 4.85
N GLY A 20 -18.25 -14.88 5.38
CA GLY A 20 -18.63 -15.00 6.78
C GLY A 20 -19.92 -15.76 6.98
N ILE A 21 -19.85 -17.10 6.96
CA ILE A 21 -20.40 -18.00 7.98
C ILE A 21 -19.59 -19.30 7.91
N ALA A 22 -18.77 -19.58 8.93
CA ALA A 22 -18.43 -20.93 9.35
C ALA A 22 -17.75 -20.87 10.73
N GLN A 23 -18.56 -20.86 11.79
CA GLN A 23 -18.13 -21.28 13.14
C GLN A 23 -19.04 -22.42 13.62
N ASN A 24 -18.41 -23.32 14.39
CA ASN A 24 -18.85 -24.58 15.00
C ASN A 24 -18.93 -25.80 14.06
N SER A 25 -18.36 -26.96 14.42
CA SER A 25 -18.32 -27.60 15.74
C SER A 25 -17.06 -28.42 16.03
N MET A 26 -16.70 -28.49 17.31
CA MET A 26 -15.69 -29.39 17.90
C MET A 26 -16.07 -30.88 17.70
N GLY A 27 -15.06 -31.70 17.36
CA GLY A 27 -15.05 -33.13 17.53
C GLY A 27 -13.65 -33.55 17.98
N THR A 28 -13.54 -33.98 19.22
CA THR A 28 -12.31 -34.47 19.85
C THR A 28 -12.10 -35.91 19.42
N GLU A 29 -11.13 -36.15 18.53
CA GLU A 29 -10.55 -37.49 18.33
C GLU A 29 -9.03 -37.35 18.41
N THR A 30 -8.49 -37.76 19.56
CA THR A 30 -7.06 -38.04 19.75
C THR A 30 -6.69 -39.29 18.95
N PRO A 31 -5.77 -39.22 17.98
CA PRO A 31 -5.16 -40.42 17.42
C PRO A 31 -4.20 -41.05 18.44
N PRO A 32 -3.98 -42.37 18.38
CA PRO A 32 -3.34 -43.12 19.45
C PRO A 32 -1.88 -42.72 19.63
N THR A 33 -1.47 -42.62 20.89
CA THR A 33 -0.08 -42.63 21.34
C THR A 33 0.58 -43.93 20.88
N ASP A 34 1.23 -43.90 19.72
CA ASP A 34 2.26 -44.86 19.39
C ASP A 34 3.58 -44.33 19.93
N THR A 35 4.10 -45.06 20.92
CA THR A 35 5.29 -44.71 21.68
C THR A 35 6.51 -45.04 20.82
N LEU A 36 6.84 -44.16 19.89
CA LEU A 36 8.14 -44.13 19.23
C LEU A 36 8.95 -43.02 19.90
N ALA A 37 10.19 -43.34 20.26
CA ALA A 37 11.12 -42.49 21.00
C ALA A 37 10.97 -41.01 20.64
N GLN A 38 10.83 -40.15 21.66
CA GLN A 38 10.85 -38.70 21.52
C GLN A 38 12.24 -38.28 21.00
N ASP A 39 12.40 -38.35 19.70
CA ASP A 39 13.51 -37.78 18.97
C ASP A 39 13.36 -36.26 19.14
N ASN A 40 14.27 -35.65 19.91
CA ASN A 40 14.21 -34.24 20.28
C ASN A 40 14.62 -33.33 19.10
N THR A 41 14.36 -33.80 17.87
CA THR A 41 14.84 -33.26 16.61
C THR A 41 13.72 -32.44 15.97
N ALA A 42 14.01 -31.15 15.75
CA ALA A 42 13.14 -30.19 15.12
C ALA A 42 13.64 -29.85 13.71
N TYR A 43 12.72 -29.59 12.80
CA TYR A 43 13.03 -29.32 11.40
C TYR A 43 12.93 -27.83 11.09
N VAL A 44 14.00 -27.26 10.54
CA VAL A 44 13.94 -25.91 9.94
C VAL A 44 13.39 -26.06 8.54
N ILE A 45 12.19 -25.52 8.32
CA ILE A 45 11.47 -25.62 7.04
C ILE A 45 11.38 -24.23 6.44
N PHE A 46 11.66 -24.08 5.15
CA PHE A 46 11.49 -22.84 4.42
C PHE A 46 10.78 -23.12 3.10
N GLU A 47 9.68 -22.42 2.83
CA GLU A 47 8.91 -22.56 1.57
C GLU A 47 8.57 -24.02 1.21
N ASN A 48 8.23 -24.82 2.22
CA ASN A 48 7.87 -26.24 2.10
C ASN A 48 9.04 -27.19 1.77
N ASP A 49 10.28 -26.71 1.90
CA ASP A 49 11.51 -27.49 1.84
C ASP A 49 12.18 -27.56 3.23
N THR A 50 12.75 -28.72 3.56
CA THR A 50 13.42 -28.93 4.87
C THR A 50 14.90 -28.62 4.70
N LEU A 51 15.38 -27.56 5.35
CA LEU A 51 16.76 -27.11 5.23
C LEU A 51 17.72 -28.01 6.01
N PHE A 52 17.46 -28.18 7.31
CA PHE A 52 18.27 -28.99 8.23
C PHE A 52 17.51 -29.24 9.53
N THR A 53 18.06 -30.10 10.37
CA THR A 53 17.53 -30.48 11.68
C THR A 53 18.29 -29.81 12.82
N LEU A 54 17.59 -29.58 13.94
CA LEU A 54 18.14 -29.09 15.19
C LEU A 54 17.69 -29.99 16.34
N SER A 55 18.61 -30.48 17.15
CA SER A 55 18.27 -31.35 18.30
C SER A 55 18.52 -30.70 19.66
N GLU A 56 19.25 -29.58 19.67
CA GLU A 56 19.71 -28.90 20.89
C GLU A 56 18.89 -27.66 21.24
N SER A 57 18.78 -27.39 22.53
CA SER A 57 18.17 -26.16 23.07
C SER A 57 19.15 -24.98 23.07
N LEU A 58 18.62 -23.76 23.00
CA LEU A 58 19.38 -22.51 23.06
C LEU A 58 18.84 -21.64 24.21
N GLY A 59 19.54 -21.66 25.34
CA GLY A 59 19.09 -20.97 26.55
C GLY A 59 17.74 -21.52 27.02
N ALA A 60 16.71 -20.68 27.05
CA ALA A 60 15.34 -21.07 27.41
C ALA A 60 14.54 -21.68 26.25
N PHE A 61 15.04 -21.62 25.02
CA PHE A 61 14.32 -22.09 23.83
C PHE A 61 14.61 -23.56 23.56
N SER A 62 13.55 -24.35 23.40
CA SER A 62 13.61 -25.73 22.92
C SER A 62 14.08 -25.81 21.46
N ALA A 63 14.49 -27.01 21.00
CA ALA A 63 14.89 -27.23 19.62
C ALA A 63 13.77 -26.85 18.63
N GLN A 64 12.51 -27.16 18.97
CA GLN A 64 11.34 -26.79 18.17
C GLN A 64 11.14 -25.28 18.10
N GLU A 65 11.16 -24.58 19.24
CA GLU A 65 11.00 -23.13 19.27
C GLU A 65 12.12 -22.41 18.51
N ARG A 66 13.34 -22.95 18.53
CA ARG A 66 14.44 -22.44 17.70
C ARG A 66 14.13 -22.62 16.23
N ALA A 67 13.71 -23.81 15.81
CA ALA A 67 13.39 -24.09 14.42
C ALA A 67 12.28 -23.16 13.91
N ASP A 68 11.18 -23.03 14.67
CA ASP A 68 10.06 -22.14 14.35
C ASP A 68 10.49 -20.67 14.27
N ALA A 69 11.36 -20.22 15.18
CA ALA A 69 11.88 -18.86 15.15
C ALA A 69 12.77 -18.60 13.92
N ILE A 70 13.56 -19.58 13.50
CA ILE A 70 14.39 -19.49 12.29
C ILE A 70 13.49 -19.46 11.05
N THR A 71 12.54 -20.37 10.93
CA THR A 71 11.54 -20.41 9.85
C THR A 71 10.81 -19.08 9.73
N SER A 72 10.28 -18.55 10.84
CA SER A 72 9.56 -17.27 10.83
C SER A 72 10.44 -16.09 10.42
N ARG A 73 11.73 -16.11 10.75
CA ARG A 73 12.67 -15.07 10.31
C ARG A 73 12.94 -15.18 8.82
N LEU A 74 13.16 -16.39 8.29
CA LEU A 74 13.36 -16.62 6.87
C LEU A 74 12.13 -16.20 6.05
N ASP A 75 10.93 -16.54 6.50
CA ASP A 75 9.68 -16.14 5.86
C ASP A 75 9.53 -14.61 5.80
N LYS A 76 9.80 -13.91 6.92
CA LYS A 76 9.77 -12.44 6.96
C LYS A 76 10.81 -11.80 6.06
N LEU A 77 12.00 -12.39 5.98
CA LEU A 77 13.05 -11.91 5.08
C LEU A 77 12.66 -12.12 3.61
N ALA A 78 11.97 -13.22 3.31
CA ALA A 78 11.45 -13.52 1.98
C ALA A 78 10.30 -12.58 1.54
N GLU A 79 9.68 -11.84 2.48
CA GLU A 79 8.74 -10.77 2.15
C GLU A 79 9.43 -9.51 1.58
N ASP A 80 10.73 -9.29 1.87
CA ASP A 80 11.48 -8.16 1.33
C ASP A 80 11.75 -8.34 -0.16
N ILE A 81 11.51 -7.28 -0.93
CA ILE A 81 11.46 -7.30 -2.39
C ILE A 81 12.86 -7.07 -2.99
N ILE A 82 13.79 -6.53 -2.20
CA ILE A 82 15.16 -6.23 -2.63
C ILE A 82 16.11 -7.22 -1.98
N ILE A 83 16.33 -8.32 -2.69
CA ILE A 83 17.39 -9.28 -2.35
C ILE A 83 18.72 -8.69 -2.79
N VAL A 84 19.72 -8.82 -1.92
CA VAL A 84 21.10 -8.57 -2.28
C VAL A 84 21.83 -9.87 -1.99
N GLU A 85 22.18 -10.62 -3.03
CA GLU A 85 22.68 -12.01 -2.96
C GLU A 85 23.90 -12.15 -2.02
N ASP A 86 24.80 -11.16 -2.02
CA ASP A 86 25.99 -11.13 -1.17
C ASP A 86 25.75 -10.65 0.28
N SER A 87 24.50 -10.67 0.77
CA SER A 87 24.19 -10.17 2.13
C SER A 87 24.32 -11.21 3.24
N PHE A 88 24.49 -12.50 2.91
CA PHE A 88 24.68 -13.54 3.90
C PHE A 88 26.11 -13.52 4.45
N ASN A 89 26.24 -13.33 5.76
CA ASN A 89 27.54 -13.33 6.43
C ASN A 89 27.52 -14.12 7.74
N ILE A 90 28.71 -14.48 8.20
CA ILE A 90 28.91 -15.14 9.49
C ILE A 90 29.72 -14.21 10.39
N VAL A 91 29.19 -13.94 11.58
CA VAL A 91 29.87 -13.14 12.60
C VAL A 91 30.22 -14.05 13.79
N LYS A 92 31.51 -14.11 14.12
CA LYS A 92 31.99 -14.85 15.30
C LYS A 92 31.75 -14.04 16.57
N THR A 93 31.14 -14.67 17.55
CA THR A 93 31.00 -14.18 18.94
C THR A 93 31.82 -15.09 19.87
N ASP A 94 31.94 -14.71 21.14
CA ASP A 94 32.67 -15.51 22.15
C ASP A 94 32.07 -16.91 22.34
N GLU A 95 30.74 -17.04 22.27
CA GLU A 95 30.04 -18.30 22.55
C GLU A 95 29.56 -19.04 21.29
N SER A 96 29.30 -18.32 20.20
CA SER A 96 28.60 -18.83 19.01
C SER A 96 29.05 -18.16 17.70
N PHE A 97 28.68 -18.77 16.58
CA PHE A 97 28.72 -18.12 15.26
C PHE A 97 27.31 -17.70 14.88
N LEU A 98 27.13 -16.43 14.50
CA LEU A 98 25.86 -15.88 14.07
C LEU A 98 25.81 -15.88 12.55
N ILE A 99 24.75 -16.46 11.98
CA ILE A 99 24.44 -16.38 10.56
C ILE A 99 23.45 -15.22 10.38
N ASN A 100 23.86 -14.23 9.61
CA ASN A 100 23.08 -13.02 9.37
C ASN A 100 22.75 -12.86 7.90
N TYR A 101 21.67 -12.13 7.65
CA TYR A 101 21.36 -11.54 6.34
C TYR A 101 21.16 -10.04 6.52
N LYS A 102 22.01 -9.24 5.86
CA LYS A 102 22.11 -7.79 6.11
C LYS A 102 22.36 -7.55 7.61
N ASP A 103 21.45 -6.83 8.29
CA ASP A 103 21.52 -6.50 9.71
C ASP A 103 20.69 -7.46 10.60
N VAL A 104 20.10 -8.51 10.03
CA VAL A 104 19.20 -9.43 10.74
C VAL A 104 19.91 -10.74 11.05
N VAL A 105 19.95 -11.11 12.32
CA VAL A 105 20.44 -12.43 12.77
C VAL A 105 19.39 -13.50 12.48
N ILE A 106 19.71 -14.45 11.62
CA ILE A 106 18.82 -15.57 11.28
C ILE A 106 18.92 -16.64 12.37
N MET A 107 20.14 -17.10 12.65
CA MET A 107 20.39 -18.15 13.64
C MET A 107 21.77 -18.03 14.28
N SER A 108 21.93 -18.69 15.42
CA SER A 108 23.20 -18.85 16.11
C SER A 108 23.58 -20.33 16.19
N VAL A 109 24.82 -20.64 15.83
CA VAL A 109 25.43 -21.98 15.92
C VAL A 109 26.30 -22.05 17.16
N THR A 110 25.95 -22.95 18.08
CA THR A 110 26.60 -23.11 19.38
C THR A 110 27.55 -24.30 19.42
N GLU A 111 28.32 -24.42 20.51
CA GLU A 111 29.18 -25.58 20.75
C GLU A 111 28.37 -26.88 20.92
N LYS A 112 27.15 -26.78 21.46
CA LYS A 112 26.28 -27.96 21.63
C LYS A 112 25.87 -28.52 20.27
N ASP A 113 25.41 -27.63 19.38
CA ASP A 113 25.04 -28.00 18.00
C ASP A 113 26.21 -28.69 17.27
N ALA A 114 27.42 -28.13 17.40
CA ALA A 114 28.65 -28.67 16.81
C ALA A 114 29.01 -30.07 17.33
N LYS A 115 28.82 -30.31 18.63
CA LYS A 115 29.10 -31.61 19.26
C LYS A 115 28.10 -32.68 18.84
N THR A 116 26.82 -32.32 18.74
CA THR A 116 25.76 -33.25 18.33
C THR A 116 25.94 -33.70 16.88
N GLU A 117 26.35 -32.79 16.00
CA GLU A 117 26.64 -33.09 14.59
C GLU A 117 28.07 -33.64 14.35
N GLY A 118 28.92 -33.69 15.38
CA GLY A 118 30.30 -34.21 15.27
C GLY A 118 31.25 -33.35 14.42
N HIS A 119 30.94 -32.08 14.21
CA HIS A 119 31.71 -31.18 13.34
C HIS A 119 32.24 -29.95 14.09
N PRO A 120 33.34 -29.32 13.63
CA PRO A 120 33.79 -28.05 14.20
C PRO A 120 32.72 -26.96 14.06
N LYS A 121 32.52 -26.14 15.09
CA LYS A 121 31.49 -25.08 15.13
C LYS A 121 31.52 -24.15 13.90
N LYS A 122 32.72 -23.78 13.44
CA LYS A 122 32.90 -22.94 12.24
C LYS A 122 32.40 -23.65 10.98
N TYR A 123 32.78 -24.91 10.81
CA TYR A 123 32.35 -25.71 9.66
C TYR A 123 30.83 -25.84 9.61
N LEU A 124 30.20 -26.11 10.77
CA LEU A 124 28.74 -26.22 10.85
C LEU A 124 28.04 -24.90 10.50
N ALA A 125 28.58 -23.76 10.95
CA ALA A 125 28.07 -22.45 10.58
C ALA A 125 28.22 -22.14 9.09
N ASP A 126 29.36 -22.48 8.48
CA ASP A 126 29.58 -22.32 7.04
C ASP A 126 28.59 -23.18 6.23
N ASN A 127 28.39 -24.43 6.63
CA ASN A 127 27.45 -25.37 5.99
C ASN A 127 25.99 -24.89 6.09
N TYR A 128 25.53 -24.51 7.28
CA TYR A 128 24.16 -23.98 7.44
C TYR A 128 23.95 -22.68 6.67
N LYS A 129 24.96 -21.79 6.63
CA LYS A 129 24.87 -20.58 5.80
C LYS A 129 24.68 -20.94 4.33
N GLU A 130 25.45 -21.91 3.81
CA GLU A 130 25.35 -22.35 2.42
C GLU A 130 23.95 -22.90 2.10
N ILE A 131 23.44 -23.83 2.92
CA ILE A 131 22.09 -24.40 2.78
C ILE A 131 21.02 -23.31 2.80
N ILE A 132 21.05 -22.44 3.81
CA ILE A 132 20.08 -21.34 3.95
C ILE A 132 20.18 -20.39 2.75
N SER A 133 21.38 -19.94 2.39
CA SER A 133 21.56 -18.96 1.33
C SER A 133 21.11 -19.49 -0.03
N THR A 134 21.42 -20.75 -0.34
CA THR A 134 21.04 -21.38 -1.62
C THR A 134 19.51 -21.51 -1.72
N SER A 135 18.87 -22.12 -0.72
CA SER A 135 17.41 -22.27 -0.71
C SER A 135 16.70 -20.92 -0.67
N PHE A 136 17.21 -19.95 0.11
CA PHE A 136 16.66 -18.60 0.15
C PHE A 136 16.74 -17.91 -1.22
N ILE A 137 17.89 -17.98 -1.90
CA ILE A 137 18.05 -17.38 -3.23
C ILE A 137 17.12 -18.06 -4.23
N ASP A 138 17.05 -19.38 -4.27
CA ASP A 138 16.25 -20.13 -5.24
C ASP A 138 14.74 -19.81 -5.11
N HIS A 139 14.20 -19.91 -3.89
CA HIS A 139 12.79 -19.67 -3.66
C HIS A 139 12.40 -18.20 -3.81
N VAL A 140 13.25 -17.27 -3.36
CA VAL A 140 12.93 -15.84 -3.45
C VAL A 140 13.18 -15.30 -4.87
N GLN A 141 14.13 -15.83 -5.66
CA GLN A 141 14.25 -15.50 -7.09
C GLN A 141 12.99 -15.92 -7.88
N ILE A 142 12.47 -17.12 -7.64
CA ILE A 142 11.23 -17.60 -8.28
C ILE A 142 10.05 -16.71 -7.90
N LYS A 143 9.88 -16.38 -6.61
CA LYS A 143 8.85 -15.42 -6.16
C LYS A 143 9.04 -14.04 -6.74
N SER A 144 10.29 -13.59 -6.88
CA SER A 144 10.66 -12.29 -7.45
C SER A 144 10.13 -12.17 -8.88
N THR A 145 10.32 -13.15 -9.75
CA THR A 145 9.85 -13.06 -11.16
C THR A 145 8.32 -12.90 -11.29
N MET A 146 7.54 -13.70 -10.57
CA MET A 146 6.07 -13.60 -10.56
C MET A 146 5.60 -12.29 -9.89
N SER A 147 6.29 -11.86 -8.82
CA SER A 147 6.04 -10.58 -8.16
C SER A 147 6.32 -9.40 -9.11
N TRP A 148 7.40 -9.46 -9.88
CA TRP A 148 7.75 -8.49 -10.92
C TRP A 148 6.65 -8.41 -11.99
N LEU A 149 6.14 -9.54 -12.48
CA LEU A 149 5.06 -9.55 -13.48
C LEU A 149 3.76 -8.93 -12.93
N LYS A 150 3.35 -9.29 -11.71
CA LYS A 150 2.19 -8.68 -11.04
C LYS A 150 2.36 -7.17 -10.88
N ARG A 151 3.58 -6.71 -10.54
CA ARG A 151 3.90 -5.28 -10.37
C ARG A 151 3.94 -4.52 -11.69
N ILE A 152 4.47 -5.12 -12.76
CA ILE A 152 4.41 -4.55 -14.11
C ILE A 152 2.95 -4.41 -14.53
N GLY A 153 2.13 -5.45 -14.30
CA GLY A 153 0.69 -5.42 -14.55
C GLY A 153 -0.01 -4.30 -13.78
N LEU A 154 0.28 -4.14 -12.48
CA LEU A 154 -0.28 -3.08 -11.65
C LEU A 154 0.15 -1.68 -12.12
N THR A 155 1.42 -1.52 -12.48
CA THR A 155 1.95 -0.26 -13.03
C THR A 155 1.22 0.10 -14.32
N LEU A 156 1.06 -0.85 -15.24
CA LEU A 156 0.36 -0.64 -16.49
C LEU A 156 -1.13 -0.32 -16.28
N LEU A 157 -1.77 -0.97 -15.30
CA LEU A 157 -3.14 -0.69 -14.89
C LEU A 157 -3.29 0.75 -14.37
N THR A 158 -2.39 1.21 -13.51
CA THR A 158 -2.43 2.58 -12.97
C THR A 158 -2.18 3.63 -14.05
N LEU A 159 -1.29 3.36 -15.00
CA LEU A 159 -1.04 4.23 -16.16
C LEU A 159 -2.27 4.29 -17.07
N THR A 160 -2.89 3.14 -17.33
CA THR A 160 -4.14 3.05 -18.11
C THR A 160 -5.26 3.83 -17.42
N GLY A 161 -5.38 3.73 -16.09
CA GLY A 161 -6.31 4.51 -15.29
C GLY A 161 -6.16 6.02 -15.49
N LEU A 162 -4.92 6.53 -15.52
CA LEU A 162 -4.66 7.95 -15.77
C LEU A 162 -5.11 8.39 -17.17
N ILE A 163 -4.81 7.58 -18.19
CA ILE A 163 -5.24 7.85 -19.57
C ILE A 163 -6.77 7.88 -19.66
N VAL A 164 -7.45 6.93 -19.00
CA VAL A 164 -8.92 6.87 -18.94
C VAL A 164 -9.48 8.13 -18.27
N ILE A 165 -8.89 8.59 -17.15
CA ILE A 165 -9.30 9.81 -16.47
C ILE A 165 -9.18 11.03 -17.39
N PHE A 166 -8.04 11.21 -18.06
CA PHE A 166 -7.87 12.33 -19.01
C PHE A 166 -8.86 12.26 -20.18
N PHE A 167 -9.13 11.06 -20.69
CA PHE A 167 -10.14 10.85 -21.72
C PHE A 167 -11.54 11.24 -21.25
N LEU A 168 -11.94 10.83 -20.04
CA LEU A 168 -13.22 11.18 -19.41
C LEU A 168 -13.35 12.70 -19.20
N LEU A 169 -12.31 13.35 -18.67
CA LEU A 169 -12.31 14.82 -18.51
C LEU A 169 -12.44 15.52 -19.86
N GLY A 170 -11.69 15.09 -20.87
CA GLY A 170 -11.79 15.62 -22.22
C GLY A 170 -13.22 15.53 -22.77
N ARG A 171 -13.88 14.39 -22.55
CA ARG A 171 -15.27 14.17 -22.98
C ARG A 171 -16.27 15.02 -22.19
N LEU A 172 -16.09 15.15 -20.87
CA LEU A 172 -16.94 15.95 -19.99
C LEU A 172 -16.92 17.43 -20.40
N PHE A 173 -15.74 18.03 -20.56
CA PHE A 173 -15.62 19.44 -20.95
C PHE A 173 -16.08 19.70 -22.39
N LYS A 174 -15.88 18.73 -23.31
CA LYS A 174 -16.51 18.82 -24.65
C LYS A 174 -18.03 18.87 -24.55
N TRP A 175 -18.63 18.08 -23.67
CA TRP A 175 -20.08 18.08 -23.45
C TRP A 175 -20.58 19.38 -22.81
N ILE A 176 -19.89 19.87 -21.76
CA ILE A 176 -20.19 21.15 -21.09
C ILE A 176 -20.10 22.32 -22.08
N ASN A 177 -19.02 22.39 -22.88
CA ASN A 177 -18.82 23.45 -23.87
C ASN A 177 -19.89 23.43 -24.98
N ARG A 178 -20.35 22.24 -25.40
CA ARG A 178 -21.48 22.13 -26.35
C ARG A 178 -22.76 22.68 -25.75
N LYS A 179 -23.07 22.34 -24.48
CA LYS A 179 -24.24 22.87 -23.79
C LYS A 179 -24.18 24.39 -23.63
N LEU A 180 -23.03 24.92 -23.19
CA LEU A 180 -22.81 26.37 -23.07
C LEU A 180 -23.04 27.09 -24.41
N ASN A 181 -22.56 26.52 -25.52
CA ASN A 181 -22.81 27.06 -26.86
C ASN A 181 -24.29 27.02 -27.27
N GLU A 182 -25.03 25.96 -26.93
CA GLU A 182 -26.47 25.86 -27.19
C GLU A 182 -27.26 26.93 -26.41
N TYR A 183 -26.89 27.15 -25.14
CA TYR A 183 -27.50 28.18 -24.30
C TYR A 183 -27.20 29.59 -24.82
N ASP A 184 -25.95 29.86 -25.19
CA ASP A 184 -25.55 31.17 -25.73
C ASP A 184 -26.25 31.49 -27.06
N LYS A 185 -26.37 30.51 -27.97
CA LYS A 185 -27.13 30.66 -29.21
C LYS A 185 -28.62 30.93 -28.95
N LYS A 186 -29.23 30.26 -27.95
CA LYS A 186 -30.62 30.52 -27.56
C LYS A 186 -30.82 31.92 -26.95
N ILE A 187 -29.88 32.39 -26.14
CA ILE A 187 -29.92 33.72 -25.51
C ILE A 187 -29.70 34.82 -26.57
N LYS A 188 -28.72 34.68 -27.46
CA LYS A 188 -28.46 35.61 -28.57
C LYS A 188 -29.62 35.69 -29.56
N ARG A 189 -30.37 34.59 -29.75
CA ARG A 189 -31.60 34.56 -30.58
C ARG A 189 -32.79 35.28 -29.91
N LYS A 190 -32.84 35.36 -28.57
CA LYS A 190 -33.91 36.06 -27.82
C LYS A 190 -33.62 37.54 -27.55
N ARG A 191 -32.36 37.98 -27.50
CA ARG A 191 -32.00 39.39 -27.28
C ARG A 191 -31.74 40.13 -28.60
N LYS A 192 -32.78 40.72 -29.18
CA LYS A 192 -32.62 41.88 -30.09
C LYS A 192 -32.41 43.12 -29.22
N SER A 193 -31.37 43.88 -29.53
CA SER A 193 -31.10 45.22 -29.02
C SER A 193 -30.43 45.29 -27.62
N VAL A 194 -29.64 46.34 -27.45
CA VAL A 194 -28.97 46.84 -26.24
C VAL A 194 -27.67 46.17 -25.74
N LEU A 195 -27.52 44.85 -25.65
CA LEU A 195 -26.30 44.27 -25.03
C LEU A 195 -25.11 43.94 -25.97
N ARG A 196 -25.18 44.36 -27.25
CA ARG A 196 -24.07 44.14 -28.22
C ARG A 196 -22.78 44.92 -27.91
N PHE A 197 -22.85 45.93 -27.03
CA PHE A 197 -21.73 46.85 -26.79
C PHE A 197 -20.84 46.50 -25.60
N ILE A 198 -21.26 45.58 -24.71
CA ILE A 198 -20.47 45.20 -23.52
C ILE A 198 -19.65 43.91 -23.77
N MET A 199 -19.91 43.18 -24.86
CA MET A 199 -19.15 41.97 -25.20
C MET A 199 -18.02 42.28 -26.20
N PRO A 200 -16.76 41.89 -25.92
CA PRO A 200 -15.67 42.00 -26.87
C PRO A 200 -16.04 41.28 -28.16
N LYS A 201 -15.70 41.87 -29.32
CA LYS A 201 -15.92 41.32 -30.67
C LYS A 201 -15.04 40.09 -30.99
N GLY A 202 -14.70 39.27 -30.00
CA GLY A 202 -13.98 38.02 -30.18
C GLY A 202 -14.95 36.86 -30.43
N ASN A 203 -14.62 35.98 -31.38
CA ASN A 203 -15.40 34.78 -31.74
C ASN A 203 -15.54 33.72 -30.62
N GLN A 204 -15.03 33.97 -29.42
CA GLN A 204 -15.02 33.03 -28.31
C GLN A 204 -15.84 33.56 -27.14
N ASN A 205 -16.88 32.82 -26.78
CA ASN A 205 -17.75 33.15 -25.67
C ASN A 205 -16.94 33.14 -24.35
N ILE A 206 -17.04 34.18 -23.53
CA ILE A 206 -16.31 34.30 -22.24
C ILE A 206 -16.53 33.06 -21.35
N PHE A 207 -17.72 32.46 -21.40
CA PHE A 207 -18.04 31.22 -20.69
C PHE A 207 -17.22 30.00 -21.16
N ILE A 208 -16.84 29.93 -22.43
CA ILE A 208 -16.00 28.85 -22.97
C ILE A 208 -14.55 29.04 -22.54
N LEU A 209 -14.06 30.29 -22.53
CA LEU A 209 -12.74 30.62 -22.00
C LEU A 209 -12.65 30.22 -20.52
N LEU A 210 -13.63 30.62 -19.70
CA LEU A 210 -13.69 30.25 -18.29
C LEU A 210 -13.77 28.72 -18.09
N SER A 211 -14.59 28.03 -18.88
CA SER A 211 -14.69 26.57 -18.85
C SER A 211 -13.35 25.88 -19.19
N ASN A 212 -12.60 26.41 -20.15
CA ASN A 212 -11.26 25.90 -20.48
C ASN A 212 -10.25 26.17 -19.35
N VAL A 213 -10.27 27.34 -18.72
CA VAL A 213 -9.42 27.62 -17.54
C VAL A 213 -9.73 26.63 -16.42
N VAL A 214 -11.01 26.43 -16.09
CA VAL A 214 -11.45 25.46 -15.09
C VAL A 214 -11.02 24.04 -15.46
N LYS A 215 -11.07 23.66 -16.75
CA LYS A 215 -10.57 22.36 -17.24
C LYS A 215 -9.09 22.17 -16.91
N TYR A 216 -8.24 23.14 -17.23
CA TYR A 216 -6.81 23.01 -16.98
C TYR A 216 -6.47 23.00 -15.48
N VAL A 217 -7.16 23.83 -14.69
CA VAL A 217 -7.03 23.80 -13.22
C VAL A 217 -7.44 22.43 -12.67
N LEU A 218 -8.54 21.86 -13.14
CA LEU A 218 -9.00 20.54 -12.69
C LEU A 218 -8.03 19.42 -13.12
N ILE A 219 -7.49 19.49 -14.34
CA ILE A 219 -6.45 18.56 -14.81
C ILE A 219 -5.21 18.65 -13.90
N LEU A 220 -4.77 19.86 -13.55
CA LEU A 220 -3.63 20.07 -12.67
C LEU A 220 -3.88 19.47 -11.28
N ILE A 221 -5.04 19.74 -10.68
CA ILE A 221 -5.43 19.17 -9.39
C ILE A 221 -5.42 17.65 -9.44
N ILE A 222 -6.04 17.05 -10.46
CA ILE A 222 -6.06 15.59 -10.62
C ILE A 222 -4.65 15.05 -10.79
N LEU A 223 -3.79 15.70 -11.57
CA LEU A 223 -2.41 15.27 -11.74
C LEU A 223 -1.66 15.29 -10.40
N VAL A 224 -1.77 16.38 -9.65
CA VAL A 224 -1.12 16.55 -8.33
C VAL A 224 -1.61 15.50 -7.33
N LEU A 225 -2.90 15.12 -7.35
CA LEU A 225 -3.46 14.12 -6.44
C LEU A 225 -3.22 12.67 -6.90
N TYR A 226 -3.25 12.42 -8.21
CA TYR A 226 -3.17 11.08 -8.79
C TYR A 226 -1.73 10.60 -8.93
N LEU A 227 -0.78 11.49 -9.24
CA LEU A 227 0.61 11.10 -9.45
C LEU A 227 1.25 10.42 -8.22
N PRO A 228 1.08 10.92 -6.98
CA PRO A 228 1.55 10.24 -5.77
C PRO A 228 0.85 8.91 -5.54
N LEU A 229 -0.45 8.82 -5.84
CA LEU A 229 -1.20 7.57 -5.76
C LEU A 229 -0.64 6.53 -6.76
N MET A 230 -0.36 6.94 -7.99
CA MET A 230 0.26 6.08 -9.02
C MET A 230 1.64 5.61 -8.58
N PHE A 231 2.47 6.53 -8.07
CA PHE A 231 3.81 6.23 -7.54
C PHE A 231 3.77 5.39 -6.26
N SER A 232 2.67 5.37 -5.50
CA SER A 232 2.55 4.49 -4.33
C SER A 232 2.59 3.00 -4.70
N PHE A 233 2.19 2.66 -5.93
CA PHE A 233 2.24 1.28 -6.43
C PHE A 233 3.64 0.87 -6.90
N LEU A 234 4.53 1.85 -7.11
CA LEU A 234 5.91 1.63 -7.51
C LEU A 234 6.80 1.57 -6.26
N PRO A 235 7.50 0.43 -6.00
CA PRO A 235 8.27 0.25 -4.77
C PRO A 235 9.41 1.27 -4.63
N TRP A 236 10.05 1.64 -5.74
CA TRP A 236 11.17 2.57 -5.75
C TRP A 236 10.77 4.02 -5.42
N THR A 237 9.49 4.40 -5.55
CA THR A 237 9.00 5.76 -5.25
C THR A 237 8.31 5.89 -3.90
N LYS A 238 8.24 4.82 -3.08
CA LYS A 238 7.59 4.87 -1.76
C LYS A 238 8.13 5.99 -0.86
N GLY A 239 9.44 6.27 -0.92
CA GLY A 239 10.06 7.37 -0.16
C GLY A 239 9.52 8.74 -0.60
N ILE A 240 9.57 9.02 -1.90
CA ILE A 240 9.11 10.28 -2.50
C ILE A 240 7.61 10.51 -2.22
N VAL A 241 6.81 9.45 -2.30
CA VAL A 241 5.36 9.52 -2.05
C VAL A 241 5.06 9.89 -0.60
N ARG A 242 5.80 9.31 0.37
CA ARG A 242 5.64 9.65 1.79
C ARG A 242 5.95 11.12 2.06
N GLU A 243 7.05 11.64 1.52
CA GLU A 243 7.41 13.05 1.65
C GLU A 243 6.37 13.97 1.00
N PHE A 244 5.91 13.61 -0.21
CA PHE A 244 4.88 14.38 -0.91
C PHE A 244 3.57 14.46 -0.12
N TYR A 245 3.10 13.34 0.45
CA TYR A 245 1.92 13.37 1.31
C TYR A 245 2.15 14.22 2.56
N GLY A 246 3.34 14.19 3.16
CA GLY A 246 3.70 15.11 4.25
C GLY A 246 3.48 16.58 3.86
N TYR A 247 4.07 16.99 2.73
CA TYR A 247 3.95 18.37 2.22
C TYR A 247 2.52 18.83 1.93
N ILE A 248 1.59 17.94 1.58
CA ILE A 248 0.17 18.31 1.39
C ILE A 248 -0.60 18.25 2.70
N THR A 249 -0.37 17.21 3.52
CA THR A 249 -1.23 16.94 4.68
C THR A 249 -0.96 17.93 5.82
N ASP A 250 0.29 18.34 6.01
CA ASP A 250 0.66 19.24 7.11
C ASP A 250 0.02 20.64 6.96
N PRO A 251 0.06 21.30 5.79
CA PRO A 251 -0.67 22.56 5.57
C PRO A 251 -2.19 22.41 5.71
N VAL A 252 -2.76 21.31 5.23
CA VAL A 252 -4.21 21.06 5.33
C VAL A 252 -4.64 20.92 6.79
N LYS A 253 -3.89 20.15 7.58
CA LYS A 253 -4.11 20.04 9.04
C LYS A 253 -3.98 21.40 9.71
N TYR A 254 -2.97 22.19 9.35
CA TYR A 254 -2.79 23.53 9.88
C TYR A 254 -4.00 24.44 9.61
N ILE A 255 -4.53 24.44 8.38
CA ILE A 255 -5.72 25.22 8.01
C ILE A 255 -6.96 24.73 8.77
N LEU A 256 -7.18 23.41 8.85
CA LEU A 256 -8.33 22.83 9.54
C LEU A 256 -8.28 23.09 11.05
N ASN A 257 -7.12 22.96 11.67
CA ASN A 257 -6.93 23.28 13.08
C ASN A 257 -7.16 24.77 13.32
N GLY A 258 -6.59 25.65 12.50
CA GLY A 258 -6.85 27.09 12.61
C GLY A 258 -8.32 27.46 12.43
N PHE A 259 -9.07 26.74 11.58
CA PHE A 259 -10.51 26.92 11.46
C PHE A 259 -11.27 26.46 12.71
N LEU A 260 -10.87 25.33 13.30
CA LEU A 260 -11.45 24.82 14.55
C LEU A 260 -11.13 25.73 15.74
N ASP A 261 -9.92 26.28 15.81
CA ASP A 261 -9.48 27.22 16.84
C ASP A 261 -10.21 28.57 16.74
N PHE A 262 -10.72 28.93 15.56
CA PHE A 262 -11.53 30.13 15.35
C PHE A 262 -13.01 29.96 15.76
N LEU A 263 -13.52 28.72 15.87
CA LEU A 263 -14.91 28.48 16.25
C LEU A 263 -15.30 29.12 17.61
N PRO A 264 -14.51 28.95 18.70
CA PRO A 264 -14.79 29.58 19.99
C PRO A 264 -14.95 31.11 19.90
N ASP A 265 -14.05 31.78 19.18
CA ASP A 265 -14.08 33.23 19.00
C ASP A 265 -15.31 33.66 18.20
N LEU A 266 -15.68 32.90 17.17
CA LEU A 266 -16.90 33.14 16.40
C LEU A 266 -18.15 33.00 17.27
N PHE A 267 -18.22 31.97 18.13
CA PHE A 267 -19.32 31.82 19.08
C PHE A 267 -19.38 32.99 20.07
N PHE A 268 -18.24 33.44 20.60
CA PHE A 268 -18.19 34.60 21.50
C PHE A 268 -18.71 35.88 20.84
N ILE A 269 -18.30 36.15 19.59
CA ILE A 269 -18.79 37.29 18.80
C ILE A 269 -20.30 37.20 18.58
N ILE A 270 -20.80 36.03 18.19
CA ILE A 270 -22.24 35.79 17.96
C ILE A 270 -23.03 36.01 19.26
N ILE A 271 -22.60 35.41 20.38
CA ILE A 271 -23.26 35.53 21.68
C ILE A 271 -23.26 36.98 22.16
N THR A 272 -22.14 37.69 22.03
CA THR A 272 -22.03 39.10 22.44
C THR A 272 -22.96 39.99 21.62
N LYS A 273 -23.00 39.79 20.29
CA LYS A 273 -23.86 40.58 19.40
C LYS A 273 -25.34 40.30 19.64
N VAL A 274 -25.71 39.04 19.87
CA VAL A 274 -27.08 38.64 20.22
C VAL A 274 -27.48 39.16 21.60
N SER A 275 -26.61 39.06 22.61
CA SER A 275 -26.83 39.61 23.94
C SER A 275 -27.05 41.12 23.91
N HIS A 276 -26.26 41.85 23.11
CA HIS A 276 -26.45 43.28 22.92
C HIS A 276 -27.77 43.62 22.22
N LEU A 277 -28.25 42.76 21.31
CA LEU A 277 -29.55 42.91 20.64
C LEU A 277 -30.75 42.59 21.57
N ILE A 278 -30.56 41.75 22.59
CA ILE A 278 -31.61 41.30 23.52
C ILE A 278 -31.69 42.20 24.76
N LYS A 279 -30.70 43.06 25.03
CA LYS A 279 -30.86 44.14 26.01
C LYS A 279 -31.65 45.29 25.37
N PRO A 280 -32.96 45.47 25.67
CA PRO A 280 -33.56 46.77 25.47
C PRO A 280 -32.94 47.74 26.47
N ILE A 281 -32.91 49.01 26.06
CA ILE A 281 -32.56 50.22 26.81
C ILE A 281 -32.93 50.12 28.30
#